data_AF-A0A6M1M8Q1-F1
#
_entry.id   AF-A0A6M1M8Q1-F1
#
_cell.length_a   1.000
_cell.length_b   1.000
_cell.length_c   1.000
_cell.angle_alpha   90.00
_cell.angle_beta   90.00
_cell.angle_gamma   90.00
#
_symmetry.space_group_name_H-M   'P 1'
#
loop_
_entity.id
_entity.type
_entity.pdbx_description
1 polymer ?
#
loop_
_entity_poly.entity_id
_entity_poly.type
_entity_poly.pdbx_seq_one_letter_code
_entity_poly.pdbx_strand_id
1 'polypeptide(L)' 'MLVVETVAKIRRAYFVQHKPIKQICRELKLSRKVVRKVIRSEATAFRYTRSVQPAPKLGPW' A
#
# COMPACT_ATOMS: atom_id res chain seq x y z
N MET A 1 5.27 2.01 5.70
CA MET A 1 3.84 1.62 5.75
C MET A 1 3.06 2.64 4.92
N LEU A 2 2.07 2.25 4.11
CA LEU A 2 1.17 3.24 3.48
C LEU A 2 0.17 3.68 4.53
N VAL A 3 0.02 4.99 4.70
CA VAL A 3 -0.99 5.57 5.60
C VAL A 3 -2.39 5.27 5.04
N VAL A 4 -3.36 5.07 5.92
CA VAL A 4 -4.77 4.76 5.57
C VAL A 4 -5.34 5.81 4.61
N GLU A 5 -4.96 7.08 4.78
CA GLU A 5 -5.36 8.17 3.90
C GLU A 5 -4.94 7.95 2.44
N THR A 6 -3.73 7.46 2.20
CA THR A 6 -3.22 7.23 0.85
C THR A 6 -3.97 6.10 0.18
N VAL A 7 -4.29 5.05 0.93
CA VAL A 7 -5.11 3.92 0.45
C VAL A 7 -6.51 4.42 0.06
N ALA A 8 -7.14 5.25 0.90
CA ALA A 8 -8.45 5.83 0.62
C ALA A 8 -8.45 6.72 -0.64
N LYS A 9 -7.42 7.56 -0.80
CA LYS A 9 -7.24 8.41 -2.00
C LYS A 9 -7.13 7.58 -3.27
N ILE A 10 -6.33 6.50 -3.26
CA ILE A 10 -6.21 5.58 -4.40
C ILE A 10 -7.55 4.91 -4.72
N ARG A 11 -8.25 4.37 -3.71
CA ARG A 11 -9.53 3.69 -3.90
C ARG A 11 -10.60 4.63 -4.46
N ARG A 12 -10.73 5.84 -3.91
CA ARG A 12 -11.68 6.85 -4.41
C ARG A 12 -11.35 7.24 -5.86
N ALA A 13 -10.08 7.46 -6.19
CA ALA A 13 -9.67 7.81 -7.54
C ALA A 13 -9.99 6.71 -8.57
N TYR A 14 -9.87 5.43 -8.19
CA TYR A 14 -10.11 4.32 -9.10
C TYR A 14 -11.58 3.90 -9.18
N PHE A 15 -12.24 3.66 -8.04
CA PHE A 15 -13.60 3.09 -8.00
C PHE A 15 -14.70 4.15 -8.13
N VAL A 16 -14.47 5.38 -7.66
CA VAL A 16 -15.48 6.44 -7.70
C VAL A 16 -15.25 7.38 -8.89
N GLN A 17 -14.00 7.79 -9.12
CA GLN A 17 -13.66 8.74 -10.19
C GLN A 17 -13.26 8.06 -11.50
N HIS A 18 -13.18 6.72 -11.53
CA HIS A 18 -12.81 5.91 -12.70
C HIS A 18 -11.50 6.37 -13.40
N LYS A 19 -10.56 6.95 -12.64
CA LYS A 19 -9.29 7.41 -13.20
C LYS A 19 -8.41 6.22 -13.62
N PRO A 20 -7.71 6.31 -14.77
CA PRO A 20 -6.77 5.27 -15.17
C PRO A 20 -5.58 5.20 -14.21
N ILE A 21 -5.03 4.00 -14.01
CA ILE A 21 -3.91 3.75 -13.08
C ILE A 21 -2.71 4.68 -13.37
N LYS A 22 -2.43 4.97 -14.65
CA LYS A 22 -1.33 5.88 -15.05
C LYS A 22 -1.53 7.29 -14.49
N GLN A 23 -2.76 7.79 -14.47
CA GLN A 23 -3.08 9.11 -13.92
C GLN A 23 -2.94 9.13 -12.40
N ILE A 24 -3.48 8.12 -11.71
CA ILE A 24 -3.38 7.98 -10.24
C ILE A 24 -1.90 7.95 -9.80
N CYS A 25 -1.04 7.22 -10.52
CA CYS A 25 0.39 7.16 -10.22
C CYS A 25 1.08 8.53 -10.34
N ARG A 26 0.70 9.35 -11.33
CA ARG A 26 1.26 10.69 -11.54
C ARG A 26 0.78 11.68 -10.48
N GLU A 27 -0.51 11.69 -10.19
CA GLU A 27 -1.12 12.59 -9.20
C GLU A 27 -0.59 12.32 -7.79
N LEU A 28 -0.52 11.05 -7.39
CA LEU A 28 -0.11 10.66 -6.04
C LEU A 28 1.39 10.42 -5.89
N LYS A 29 2.16 10.50 -6.99
CA LYS A 29 3.61 10.18 -7.04
C LYS A 29 3.93 8.79 -6.46
N LEU A 30 3.05 7.81 -6.73
CA LEU A 30 3.19 6.43 -6.25
C LEU A 30 3.54 5.49 -7.39
N SER A 31 4.28 4.43 -7.05
CA SER A 31 4.58 3.38 -8.02
C SER A 31 3.33 2.64 -8.48
N ARG A 32 3.31 2.23 -9.75
CA ARG A 32 2.23 1.39 -10.32
C ARG A 32 2.00 0.12 -9.51
N LYS A 33 3.07 -0.46 -8.94
CA LYS A 33 2.99 -1.67 -8.10
C LYS A 33 2.13 -1.43 -6.86
N VAL A 34 2.32 -0.30 -6.18
CA VAL A 34 1.55 0.07 -4.99
C VAL A 34 0.08 0.31 -5.35
N VAL A 35 -0.18 1.09 -6.40
CA VAL A 35 -1.56 1.39 -6.83
C VAL A 35 -2.30 0.10 -7.21
N ARG A 36 -1.66 -0.80 -7.98
CA ARG A 36 -2.25 -2.10 -8.31
C ARG A 36 -2.47 -2.98 -7.08
N LYS A 37 -1.54 -2.97 -6.11
CA LYS A 37 -1.69 -3.73 -4.87
C LYS A 37 -2.95 -3.29 -4.11
N VAL A 38 -3.16 -1.99 -3.98
CA VAL A 38 -4.34 -1.42 -3.30
C VAL A 38 -5.63 -1.80 -4.01
N ILE A 39 -5.68 -1.62 -5.33
CA ILE A 39 -6.89 -1.91 -6.13
C ILE A 39 -7.26 -3.39 -6.05
N ARG A 40 -6.28 -4.31 -6.14
CA ARG A 40 -6.53 -5.76 -6.20
C ARG A 40 -6.82 -6.42 -4.86
N SER A 41 -6.17 -5.96 -3.80
CA SER A 41 -6.29 -6.60 -2.48
C SER A 41 -7.47 -6.08 -1.67
N GLU A 42 -8.07 -4.98 -2.11
CA GLU A 42 -9.12 -4.24 -1.43
C GLU A 42 -8.85 -3.82 0.03
N ALA A 43 -7.65 -4.08 0.56
CA ALA A 43 -7.31 -3.83 1.95
C ALA A 43 -7.32 -2.33 2.29
N THR A 44 -7.92 -1.99 3.43
CA THR A 44 -8.00 -0.61 3.95
C THR A 44 -6.70 -0.16 4.60
N ALA A 45 -5.88 -1.10 5.07
CA ALA A 45 -4.59 -0.82 5.67
C ALA A 45 -3.57 -1.93 5.34
N PHE A 46 -2.35 -1.53 5.01
CA PHE A 46 -1.22 -2.45 4.89
C PHE A 46 -0.36 -2.32 6.13
N ARG A 47 -0.55 -3.21 7.10
CA ARG A 47 0.36 -3.34 8.24
C ARG A 47 1.55 -4.18 7.83
N TYR A 48 2.73 -3.79 8.31
CA TYR A 48 3.90 -4.65 8.22
C TYR A 48 3.78 -5.68 9.35
N THR A 49 3.41 -6.91 9.00
CA THR A 49 3.42 -8.05 9.92
C THR A 49 4.64 -8.90 9.60
N ARG A 50 5.46 -9.18 10.61
CA ARG A 50 6.50 -10.21 10.52
C ARG A 50 5.90 -11.51 11.04
N SER A 51 5.97 -12.57 10.25
CA SER A 51 5.58 -13.92 10.69
C SER A 51 6.59 -14.51 11.67
N VAL A 52 7.86 -14.14 11.55
CA VAL A 52 8.95 -14.61 12.41
C VAL A 52 9.80 -13.41 12.81
N GLN A 53 10.06 -13.27 14.11
CA GLN A 53 11.06 -12.31 14.59
C GLN A 53 12.44 -12.97 14.51
N PRO A 54 13.41 -12.38 13.79
CA PRO A 54 14.76 -12.90 13.80
C PRO A 54 15.33 -12.79 15.21
N ALA A 55 15.85 -13.91 15.74
CA ALA A 55 16.57 -13.90 17.00
C ALA A 55 17.86 -13.05 16.86
N PRO A 56 18.29 -12.36 17.92
CA PRO A 56 19.57 -11.67 17.93
C PRO A 56 20.69 -12.63 17.50
N LYS A 57 21.51 -12.21 16.53
CA LYS A 57 22.62 -13.06 16.02
C LYS A 57 23.78 -13.21 17.03
N LEU A 58 23.79 -12.41 18.09
CA LEU A 58 24.91 -12.30 19.04
C LEU A 58 24.61 -12.94 20.41
N GLY A 59 23.67 -13.87 20.48
CA GLY A 59 23.29 -14.52 21.74
C GLY A 59 22.23 -13.72 22.52
N PRO A 60 21.76 -14.25 23.66
CA PRO A 60 20.52 -13.81 24.28
C PRO A 60 20.68 -12.47 25.01
N TRP A 61 20.45 -11.36 24.29
CA TRP A 61 19.83 -10.13 24.80
C TRP A 61 18.98 -9.52 23.68
#